data_AF-A0A496QHC2-F1
#
_entry.id   AF-A0A496QHC2-F1
#
_cell.length_a   1.000
_cell.length_b   1.000
_cell.length_c   1.000
_cell.angle_alpha   90.00
_cell.angle_beta   90.00
_cell.angle_gamma   90.00
#
_symmetry.space_group_name_H-M   'P 1'
#
loop_
_entity.id
_entity.type
_entity.pdbx_description
1 polymer ?
#
loop_
_entity_poly.entity_id
_entity_poly.type
_entity_poly.pdbx_seq_one_letter_code
_entity_poly.pdbx_strand_id
1 'polypeptide(L)'
;PLASQAPLSVEEILRTIAIFRLIFPGKAVRIAGGRESALKDFQGLAFWAGADAMLIGGYLTVAGRALDVDLRLVGEVKKLWEKAK
;
A
#
# COMPACT_ATOMS: atom_id res chain seq x y z
N PRO A 1 -2.36 -23.88 4.79
CA PRO A 1 -3.84 -23.85 4.65
C PRO A 1 -4.41 -22.85 3.61
N LEU A 2 -3.63 -21.93 3.01
CA LEU A 2 -4.11 -21.05 1.91
C LEU A 2 -3.13 -20.95 0.73
N ALA A 3 -2.11 -21.82 0.68
CA ALA A 3 -1.02 -21.70 -0.30
C ALA A 3 -1.48 -21.85 -1.76
N SER A 4 -2.59 -22.56 -2.00
CA SER A 4 -3.14 -22.79 -3.35
C SER A 4 -4.22 -21.78 -3.75
N GLN A 5 -4.49 -20.76 -2.93
CA GLN A 5 -5.50 -19.75 -3.26
C GLN A 5 -4.97 -18.78 -4.31
N ALA A 6 -5.85 -18.38 -5.23
CA ALA A 6 -5.52 -17.35 -6.20
C ALA A 6 -5.28 -16.00 -5.49
N PRO A 7 -4.21 -15.27 -5.82
CA PRO A 7 -4.02 -13.91 -5.32
C PRO A 7 -5.14 -12.99 -5.80
N LEU A 8 -5.49 -12.00 -4.97
CA LEU A 8 -6.41 -10.93 -5.36
C LEU A 8 -5.85 -10.11 -6.52
N SER A 9 -6.73 -9.62 -7.38
CA SER A 9 -6.34 -8.66 -8.41
C SER A 9 -5.98 -7.30 -7.80
N VAL A 10 -5.16 -6.52 -8.51
CA VAL A 10 -4.80 -5.15 -8.10
C VAL A 10 -6.06 -4.29 -7.94
N GLU A 11 -7.03 -4.44 -8.84
CA GLU A 11 -8.30 -3.72 -8.80
C GLU A 11 -9.07 -3.98 -7.50
N GLU A 12 -9.20 -5.25 -7.11
CA GLU A 12 -9.89 -5.63 -5.88
C GLU A 12 -9.20 -5.03 -4.66
N ILE A 13 -7.86 -5.08 -4.61
CA ILE A 13 -7.08 -4.52 -3.51
C ILE A 13 -7.31 -3.01 -3.39
N LEU A 14 -7.21 -2.27 -4.50
CA LEU A 14 -7.40 -0.82 -4.52
C LEU A 14 -8.85 -0.45 -4.15
N ARG A 15 -9.83 -1.20 -4.66
CA ARG A 15 -11.24 -1.01 -4.30
C ARG A 15 -11.46 -1.24 -2.81
N THR A 16 -10.86 -2.27 -2.23
CA THR A 16 -10.92 -2.54 -0.79
C THR A 16 -10.35 -1.35 0.00
N ILE A 17 -9.17 -0.86 -0.35
CA ILE A 17 -8.55 0.30 0.33
C ILE A 17 -9.49 1.52 0.29
N ALA A 18 -10.07 1.82 -0.87
CA ALA A 18 -11.01 2.93 -1.04
C ALA A 18 -12.26 2.79 -0.17
N ILE A 19 -12.86 1.60 -0.14
CA ILE A 19 -14.02 1.31 0.71
C ILE A 19 -13.66 1.51 2.20
N PHE A 20 -12.51 0.99 2.65
CA PHE A 20 -12.08 1.17 4.04
C PHE A 20 -11.83 2.64 4.40
N ARG A 21 -11.26 3.43 3.48
CA ARG A 21 -11.09 4.88 3.69
C ARG A 21 -12.45 5.59 3.82
N LEU A 22 -13.43 5.24 3.00
CA LEU A 22 -14.77 5.84 3.06
C LEU A 22 -15.51 5.48 4.35
N ILE A 23 -15.42 4.21 4.79
CA ILE A 23 -16.03 3.74 6.04
C ILE A 23 -15.33 4.36 7.26
N PHE A 24 -14.01 4.53 7.21
CA PHE A 24 -13.19 4.98 8.33
C PHE A 24 -12.37 6.24 7.98
N PRO A 25 -13.01 7.41 7.79
CA PRO A 25 -12.33 8.60 7.27
C PRO A 25 -11.16 9.07 8.15
N GLY A 26 -11.29 8.98 9.47
CA GLY A 26 -10.28 9.43 10.43
C GLY A 26 -9.37 8.33 10.99
N LYS A 27 -9.43 7.10 10.48
CA LYS A 27 -8.59 6.00 10.96
C LYS A 27 -7.41 5.77 10.02
N ALA A 28 -6.33 5.24 10.57
CA ALA A 28 -5.17 4.85 9.78
C ALA A 28 -5.50 3.64 8.91
N VAL A 29 -5.17 3.73 7.61
CA VAL A 29 -5.31 2.63 6.65
C VAL A 29 -3.91 2.28 6.17
N ARG A 30 -3.34 1.23 6.79
CA ARG A 30 -1.94 0.85 6.61
C ARG A 30 -1.80 -0.35 5.69
N ILE A 31 -1.00 -0.22 4.63
CA ILE A 31 -0.58 -1.36 3.81
C ILE A 31 0.69 -2.00 4.39
N ALA A 32 0.73 -3.32 4.43
CA ALA A 32 1.77 -4.08 5.12
C ALA A 32 2.31 -5.19 4.23
N GLY A 33 2.64 -6.34 4.83
CA GLY A 33 3.18 -7.50 4.12
C GLY A 33 2.39 -7.88 2.89
N GLY A 34 3.10 -8.16 1.80
CA GLY A 34 2.52 -8.57 0.53
C GLY A 34 2.20 -7.43 -0.43
N ARG A 35 2.35 -6.16 -0.03
CA ARG A 35 2.15 -5.01 -0.93
C ARG A 35 3.04 -5.06 -2.17
N GLU A 36 4.25 -5.58 -2.05
CA GLU A 36 5.22 -5.68 -3.15
C GLU A 36 4.78 -6.68 -4.21
N SER A 37 4.35 -7.87 -3.77
CA SER A 37 3.90 -8.93 -4.65
C SER A 37 2.51 -8.66 -5.21
N ALA A 38 1.62 -8.11 -4.38
CA ALA A 38 0.21 -7.92 -4.73
C ALA A 38 -0.02 -6.66 -5.57
N LEU A 39 0.63 -5.54 -5.23
CA LEU A 39 0.47 -4.27 -5.96
C LEU A 39 1.58 -4.01 -6.98
N LYS A 40 2.77 -4.61 -6.85
CA LYS A 40 3.89 -4.45 -7.80
C LYS A 40 4.21 -2.96 -8.04
N ASP A 41 4.02 -2.48 -9.27
CA ASP A 41 4.27 -1.09 -9.66
C ASP A 41 3.12 -0.14 -9.26
N PHE A 42 1.97 -0.67 -8.86
CA PHE A 42 0.77 0.09 -8.50
C PHE A 42 0.71 0.54 -7.04
N GLN A 43 1.82 0.44 -6.29
CA GLN A 43 1.83 0.84 -4.87
C GLN A 43 1.49 2.31 -4.64
N GLY A 44 1.83 3.20 -5.58
CA GLY A 44 1.40 4.60 -5.53
C GLY A 44 -0.12 4.78 -5.57
N LEU A 45 -0.83 3.89 -6.28
CA LEU A 45 -2.29 3.91 -6.35
C LEU A 45 -2.95 3.54 -5.03
N ALA A 46 -2.29 2.77 -4.16
CA ALA A 46 -2.82 2.47 -2.83
C ALA A 46 -2.99 3.74 -1.98
N PHE A 47 -2.04 4.69 -2.07
CA PHE A 47 -2.14 5.97 -1.38
C PHE A 47 -3.22 6.87 -1.99
N TRP A 48 -3.37 6.85 -3.32
CA TRP A 48 -4.49 7.51 -4.01
C TRP A 48 -5.85 6.93 -3.63
N ALA A 49 -5.93 5.61 -3.45
CA ALA A 49 -7.13 4.91 -3.00
C ALA A 49 -7.44 5.18 -1.52
N GLY A 50 -6.53 5.81 -0.76
CA GLY A 50 -6.78 6.23 0.61
C GLY A 50 -5.96 5.53 1.69
N ALA A 51 -4.95 4.73 1.34
CA ALA A 51 -3.95 4.32 2.32
C ALA A 51 -3.15 5.55 2.80
N ASP A 52 -2.80 5.61 4.08
CA ASP A 52 -2.07 6.76 4.68
C ASP A 52 -0.75 6.36 5.34
N ALA A 53 -0.44 5.07 5.39
CA ALA A 53 0.82 4.58 5.91
C ALA A 53 1.18 3.21 5.30
N MET A 54 2.47 2.87 5.37
CA MET A 54 2.96 1.56 4.98
C MET A 54 4.08 1.06 5.90
N LEU A 55 4.25 -0.26 5.99
CA LEU A 55 5.45 -0.87 6.56
C LEU A 55 6.59 -0.86 5.53
N ILE A 56 7.80 -0.50 5.96
CA ILE A 56 9.01 -0.40 5.12
C ILE A 56 10.13 -1.27 5.69
N GLY A 57 11.12 -1.62 4.86
CA GLY A 57 12.35 -2.24 5.33
C GLY A 57 12.24 -3.70 5.77
N GLY A 58 11.51 -4.51 4.99
CA GLY A 58 11.33 -5.94 5.26
C GLY A 58 10.26 -6.27 6.32
N TYR A 59 9.82 -7.53 6.36
CA TYR A 59 8.82 -8.01 7.33
C TYR A 59 9.38 -9.13 8.19
N LEU A 60 8.63 -9.48 9.25
CA LEU A 60 9.00 -10.55 10.18
C LEU A 60 9.12 -11.93 9.50
N THR A 61 8.28 -12.22 8.51
CA THR A 61 8.17 -13.56 7.88
C THR A 61 8.46 -13.60 6.39
N VAL A 62 8.48 -12.44 5.72
CA VAL A 62 8.64 -12.33 4.27
C VAL A 62 9.57 -11.17 3.96
N ALA A 63 10.43 -11.33 2.96
CA ALA A 63 11.24 -10.23 2.46
C ALA A 63 10.33 -9.17 1.82
N GLY A 64 10.48 -7.92 2.26
CA GLY A 64 9.85 -6.77 1.63
C GLY A 64 10.73 -6.16 0.55
N ARG A 65 10.33 -4.98 0.06
CA ARG A 65 11.18 -4.18 -0.85
C ARG A 65 12.39 -3.63 -0.10
N ALA A 66 13.44 -3.33 -0.86
CA ALA A 66 14.58 -2.57 -0.35
C ALA A 66 14.15 -1.20 0.20
N LEU A 67 14.71 -0.82 1.35
CA LEU A 67 14.32 0.35 2.12
C LEU A 67 14.48 1.66 1.34
N ASP A 68 15.53 1.79 0.55
CA ASP A 68 15.82 2.97 -0.27
C ASP A 68 14.70 3.25 -1.27
N VAL A 69 14.09 2.20 -1.82
CA VAL A 69 13.02 2.36 -2.78
C VAL A 69 11.70 2.71 -2.12
N ASP A 70 11.44 2.18 -0.92
CA ASP A 70 10.29 2.60 -0.10
C ASP A 70 10.41 4.07 0.29
N LEU A 71 11.59 4.52 0.72
CA LEU A 71 11.84 5.92 1.05
C LEU A 71 11.62 6.84 -0.15
N ARG A 72 12.00 6.40 -1.35
CA ARG A 72 11.71 7.13 -2.60
C ARG A 72 10.20 7.26 -2.84
N LEU A 73 9.44 6.18 -2.69
CA LEU A 73 7.98 6.20 -2.83
C LEU A 73 7.33 7.16 -1.83
N VAL A 74 7.75 7.11 -0.56
CA VAL A 74 7.27 8.05 0.48
C VAL A 74 7.56 9.49 0.07
N GLY A 75 8.76 9.77 -0.45
CA GLY A 75 9.13 11.09 -0.94
C GLY A 75 8.20 11.60 -2.05
N GLU A 76 7.90 10.76 -3.04
CA GLU A 76 7.00 11.14 -4.14
C GLU A 76 5.55 11.34 -3.68
N VAL A 77 5.04 10.47 -2.80
CA VAL A 77 3.69 10.62 -2.23
C VAL A 77 3.56 11.91 -1.42
N LYS A 78 4.57 12.25 -0.60
CA LYS A 78 4.58 13.50 0.17
C LYS A 78 4.53 14.73 -0.73
N LYS A 79 5.36 14.77 -1.78
CA LYS A 79 5.35 15.86 -2.77
C LYS A 79 3.99 16.01 -3.44
N LEU A 80 3.32 14.90 -3.75
CA LEU A 80 1.98 14.91 -4.34
C LEU A 80 0.94 15.52 -3.39
N TRP A 81 0.98 15.17 -2.11
CA TRP A 81 0.06 15.73 -1.11
C TRP A 81 0.32 17.20 -0.80
N GLU A 82 1.58 17.63 -0.78
CA GLU A 82 1.94 19.05 -0.58
C GLU A 82 1.42 19.92 -1.72
N LYS A 83 1.47 19.44 -2.96
CA LYS A 83 0.91 20.15 -4.14
C LYS A 83 -0.62 20.21 -4.15
N ALA A 84 -1.28 19.32 -3.44
CA ALA A 84 -2.75 19.24 -3.40
C ALA A 84 -3.36 20.11 -2.28
N LYS A 85 -2.53 20.74 -1.45
CA LYS A 85 -2.92 21.76 -0.46
C LYS A 85 -2.83 23.15 -1.07
#